data_AF-A0A9D4AYU7-F1
#
_entry.id   AF-A0A9D4AYU7-F1
#
_cell.length_a   1.000
_cell.length_b   1.000
_cell.length_c   1.000
_cell.angle_alpha   90.00
_cell.angle_beta   90.00
_cell.angle_gamma   90.00
#
_symmetry.space_group_name_H-M   'P 1'
#
loop_
_entity.id
_entity.type
_entity.pdbx_description
1 polymer ?
#
loop_
_entity_poly.entity_id
_entity_poly.type
_entity_poly.pdbx_seq_one_letter_code
_entity_poly.pdbx_strand_id
1 'polypeptide(L)'
;MAGVATKLSKERAVLEGLGSNGKAVKYLNQDYETLRQQCLQSGTLFKDEEFPAGPSALGYRDLGPYSPKTQGIVWKRPTELCTNPQFIVGGATRTDIRQGILGDCWLLAAIASLTLDQEILHRIVPKDQSFQKNYAGIFHFQFWQFGEWVDVVVDDRLPTKNGQLLFLHSEEGNEFWSALLEKAYAKLNGSYEALTGGSTTEGFEDFTGGIAESYDLRKAPPNLYQIIQKALQAGSLLGCSIDITSAAETEAITSKKLVKGHAYSLTGAEEVNYRGRPEKLVRIRNPWGEVEWTGAWSDNAPEWNYIDPKQKQALDKQADDGEFWMAFSDFQRQFTRLEICNLTPDTLTSDKVHKWGLTLFSGLWRRGSTAGGCQNYPVTYWTNPQFKIKLDEPDDGDEGCTVLVGLMQKNRRREKKMGEALLSIGYSLYQVPKELQNHTDIHLSRDFFTTHRPVARSDTYVNLREVSGRLKLPQGEYLIVPSTFEPFKDGEFCLRVFSEKQAKAQEIGDVVAAKPYEPHVDDKGIDKEFKSLFQKLSGEDCEMTANELQTVLNRVLAKRADIKSDGFNINTCREMISLLDTDGTGTLGLVEFKILWLKIQKYLVTDLFHCLPAPS
;
A
#
# COMPACT_ATOMS: atom_id res chain seq x y z
N MET A 1 -2.03 15.31 -21.14
CA MET A 1 -1.88 16.45 -20.20
C MET A 1 -2.54 16.27 -18.83
N ALA A 2 -3.44 15.29 -18.62
CA ALA A 2 -4.12 15.09 -17.32
C ALA A 2 -3.27 14.44 -16.19
N GLY A 3 -2.02 14.00 -16.45
CA GLY A 3 -1.23 13.23 -15.48
C GLY A 3 -0.42 14.07 -14.49
N VAL A 4 0.46 14.95 -14.99
CA VAL A 4 1.45 15.65 -14.16
C VAL A 4 0.82 16.81 -13.38
N ALA A 5 -0.03 17.61 -14.02
CA ALA A 5 -0.71 18.73 -13.36
C ALA A 5 -1.60 18.26 -12.20
N THR A 6 -2.32 17.14 -12.38
CA THR A 6 -3.13 16.52 -11.33
C THR A 6 -2.27 16.01 -10.18
N LYS A 7 -1.12 15.39 -10.47
CA LYS A 7 -0.16 14.95 -9.44
C LYS A 7 0.37 16.13 -8.62
N LEU A 8 0.83 17.20 -9.28
CA LEU A 8 1.32 18.41 -8.62
C LEU A 8 0.23 19.11 -7.79
N SER A 9 -1.01 19.15 -8.29
CA SER A 9 -2.14 19.67 -7.53
C SER A 9 -2.42 18.84 -6.28
N LYS A 10 -2.32 17.49 -6.38
CA LYS A 10 -2.47 16.60 -5.22
C LYS A 10 -1.36 16.84 -4.20
N GLU A 11 -0.10 16.93 -4.64
CA GLU A 11 1.04 17.20 -3.76
C GLU A 11 0.87 18.51 -2.98
N ARG A 12 0.41 19.59 -3.64
CA ARG A 12 0.08 20.85 -2.96
C ARG A 12 -1.05 20.69 -1.94
N ALA A 13 -2.11 19.97 -2.29
CA ALA A 13 -3.23 19.74 -1.39
C ALA A 13 -2.80 18.90 -0.15
N VAL A 14 -1.87 17.95 -0.32
CA VAL A 14 -1.28 17.19 0.80
C VAL A 14 -0.50 18.11 1.74
N LEU A 15 0.26 19.08 1.21
CA LEU A 15 0.92 20.10 2.04
C LEU A 15 -0.09 20.98 2.82
N GLU A 16 -1.29 21.17 2.28
CA GLU A 16 -2.43 21.81 2.95
C GLU A 16 -3.26 20.86 3.83
N GLY A 17 -2.71 19.67 4.14
CA GLY A 17 -3.28 18.70 5.07
C GLY A 17 -4.26 17.69 4.48
N LEU A 18 -4.47 17.64 3.15
CA LEU A 18 -5.28 16.59 2.51
C LEU A 18 -4.67 15.22 2.75
N GLY A 19 -5.48 14.23 3.13
CA GLY A 19 -5.01 12.89 3.50
C GLY A 19 -4.59 12.77 4.97
N SER A 20 -4.66 13.85 5.75
CA SER A 20 -4.67 13.75 7.20
C SER A 20 -6.01 13.22 7.71
N ASN A 21 -6.06 12.79 8.97
CA ASN A 21 -7.31 12.29 9.56
C ASN A 21 -8.43 13.34 9.58
N GLY A 22 -8.12 14.60 9.87
CA GLY A 22 -9.11 15.68 9.88
C GLY A 22 -9.57 16.14 8.49
N LYS A 23 -8.86 15.74 7.42
CA LYS A 23 -9.15 16.12 6.04
C LYS A 23 -8.86 14.94 5.10
N ALA A 24 -9.58 13.85 5.32
CA ALA A 24 -9.45 12.63 4.54
C ALA A 24 -9.76 12.87 3.05
N VAL A 25 -9.09 12.12 2.18
CA VAL A 25 -9.32 12.13 0.73
C VAL A 25 -10.68 11.49 0.44
N LYS A 26 -11.53 12.19 -0.29
CA LYS A 26 -12.84 11.68 -0.70
C LYS A 26 -12.67 10.63 -1.79
N TYR A 27 -12.94 9.37 -1.48
CA TYR A 27 -12.80 8.28 -2.44
C TYR A 27 -13.76 8.49 -3.62
N LEU A 28 -13.24 8.39 -4.85
CA LEU A 28 -14.00 8.62 -6.09
C LEU A 28 -14.73 9.98 -6.13
N ASN A 29 -14.20 10.97 -5.39
CA ASN A 29 -14.77 12.31 -5.24
C ASN A 29 -16.19 12.34 -4.65
N GLN A 30 -16.62 11.29 -3.95
CA GLN A 30 -17.91 11.25 -3.26
C GLN A 30 -17.80 11.92 -1.89
N ASP A 31 -18.68 12.89 -1.62
CA ASP A 31 -18.76 13.58 -0.34
C ASP A 31 -19.98 13.12 0.44
N TYR A 32 -19.77 12.51 1.61
CA TYR A 32 -20.83 11.95 2.45
C TYR A 32 -21.94 12.97 2.75
N GLU A 33 -21.56 14.15 3.25
CA GLU A 33 -22.53 15.16 3.68
C GLU A 33 -23.34 15.71 2.51
N THR A 34 -22.68 16.04 1.40
CA THR A 34 -23.34 16.56 0.19
C THR A 34 -24.32 15.52 -0.37
N LEU A 35 -23.90 14.27 -0.51
CA LEU A 35 -24.75 13.20 -1.05
C LEU A 35 -25.91 12.87 -0.11
N ARG A 36 -25.67 12.85 1.21
CA ARG A 36 -26.73 12.67 2.21
C ARG A 36 -27.75 13.78 2.14
N GLN A 37 -27.32 15.05 2.11
CA GLN A 37 -28.23 16.19 2.02
C GLN A 37 -29.04 16.19 0.72
N GLN A 38 -28.43 15.85 -0.42
CA GLN A 38 -29.15 15.69 -1.69
C GLN A 38 -30.26 14.64 -1.58
N CYS A 39 -29.95 13.48 -1.02
CA CYS A 39 -30.92 12.39 -0.83
C CYS A 39 -32.04 12.76 0.14
N LEU A 40 -31.73 13.47 1.23
CA LEU A 40 -32.73 13.99 2.17
C LEU A 40 -33.65 15.01 1.53
N GLN A 41 -33.12 15.91 0.71
CA GLN A 41 -33.91 16.93 -0.01
C GLN A 41 -34.82 16.32 -1.08
N SER A 42 -34.36 15.28 -1.79
CA SER A 42 -35.15 14.58 -2.80
C SER A 42 -36.11 13.53 -2.24
N GLY A 43 -35.99 13.17 -0.96
CA GLY A 43 -36.77 12.10 -0.34
C GLY A 43 -36.45 10.71 -0.89
N THR A 44 -35.23 10.50 -1.40
CA THR A 44 -34.79 9.23 -2.00
C THR A 44 -33.65 8.60 -1.21
N LEU A 45 -33.54 7.28 -1.22
CA LEU A 45 -32.40 6.58 -0.63
C LEU A 45 -31.21 6.56 -1.60
N PHE A 46 -30.01 6.79 -1.08
CA PHE A 46 -28.77 6.79 -1.84
C PHE A 46 -28.55 5.45 -2.55
N LYS A 47 -28.15 5.51 -3.80
CA LYS A 47 -27.73 4.37 -4.62
C LYS A 47 -26.32 4.67 -5.10
N ASP A 48 -25.37 3.89 -4.63
CA ASP A 48 -23.97 4.08 -4.99
C ASP A 48 -23.73 3.62 -6.43
N GLU A 49 -23.45 4.58 -7.33
CA GLU A 49 -23.15 4.32 -8.73
C GLU A 49 -21.72 3.79 -8.92
N GLU A 50 -20.82 4.13 -8.00
CA GLU A 50 -19.41 3.71 -8.02
C GLU A 50 -19.21 2.29 -7.48
N PHE A 51 -20.19 1.78 -6.72
CA PHE A 51 -20.20 0.40 -6.23
C PHE A 51 -21.62 -0.19 -6.29
N PRO A 52 -22.11 -0.47 -7.51
CA PRO A 52 -23.50 -0.85 -7.74
C PRO A 52 -23.80 -2.21 -7.10
N ALA A 53 -25.01 -2.32 -6.53
CA ALA A 53 -25.56 -3.55 -5.98
C ALA A 53 -25.81 -4.60 -7.08
N GLY A 54 -24.74 -5.28 -7.50
CA GLY A 54 -24.76 -6.25 -8.59
C GLY A 54 -23.53 -7.16 -8.59
N PRO A 55 -23.43 -8.07 -9.57
CA PRO A 55 -22.38 -9.09 -9.61
C PRO A 55 -20.94 -8.55 -9.59
N SER A 56 -20.70 -7.38 -10.22
CA SER A 56 -19.37 -6.76 -10.25
C SER A 56 -18.84 -6.36 -8.87
N ALA A 57 -19.74 -5.99 -7.94
CA ALA A 57 -19.37 -5.69 -6.56
C ALA A 57 -19.06 -6.96 -5.76
N LEU A 58 -19.66 -8.10 -6.12
CA LEU A 58 -19.37 -9.38 -5.48
C LEU A 58 -17.99 -9.91 -5.91
N GLY A 59 -17.70 -9.93 -7.20
CA GLY A 59 -16.46 -10.54 -7.68
C GLY A 59 -16.34 -10.67 -9.19
N TYR A 60 -15.33 -11.44 -9.59
CA TYR A 60 -14.92 -11.63 -10.98
C TYR A 60 -14.61 -13.09 -11.33
N ARG A 61 -14.38 -13.97 -10.35
CA ARG A 61 -14.10 -15.41 -10.59
C ARG A 61 -14.98 -16.29 -9.73
N ASP A 62 -14.60 -16.52 -8.47
CA ASP A 62 -15.33 -17.39 -7.54
C ASP A 62 -16.66 -16.78 -7.08
N LEU A 63 -16.72 -15.44 -7.02
CA LEU A 63 -17.93 -14.67 -6.79
C LEU A 63 -18.31 -13.82 -8.02
N GLY A 64 -17.90 -14.26 -9.20
CA GLY A 64 -18.23 -13.60 -10.46
C GLY A 64 -19.69 -13.81 -10.92
N PRO A 65 -20.10 -13.14 -12.01
CA PRO A 65 -21.47 -13.21 -12.55
C PRO A 65 -21.94 -14.62 -12.96
N TYR A 66 -21.01 -15.49 -13.35
CA TYR A 66 -21.32 -16.85 -13.82
C TYR A 66 -21.09 -17.93 -12.75
N SER A 67 -20.74 -17.53 -11.53
CA SER A 67 -20.48 -18.47 -10.44
C SER A 67 -21.79 -19.04 -9.89
N PRO A 68 -21.92 -20.36 -9.70
CA PRO A 68 -23.05 -20.94 -8.97
C PRO A 68 -23.18 -20.38 -7.55
N LYS A 69 -22.06 -19.94 -6.93
CA LYS A 69 -22.06 -19.36 -5.59
C LYS A 69 -22.86 -18.07 -5.50
N THR A 70 -22.96 -17.31 -6.60
CA THR A 70 -23.66 -16.02 -6.62
C THR A 70 -25.13 -16.10 -7.05
N GLN A 71 -25.60 -17.28 -7.45
CA GLN A 71 -26.99 -17.48 -7.83
C GLN A 71 -27.95 -17.29 -6.63
N GLY A 72 -29.02 -16.54 -6.89
CA GLY A 72 -30.06 -16.23 -5.90
C GLY A 72 -29.67 -15.16 -4.87
N ILE A 73 -28.52 -14.50 -5.03
CA ILE A 73 -28.17 -13.35 -4.19
C ILE A 73 -29.07 -12.16 -4.53
N VAL A 74 -29.64 -11.56 -3.49
CA VAL A 74 -30.45 -10.34 -3.57
C VAL A 74 -29.85 -9.30 -2.63
N TRP A 75 -29.70 -8.07 -3.10
CA TRP A 75 -29.21 -6.97 -2.29
C TRP A 75 -30.37 -6.33 -1.52
N LYS A 76 -30.28 -6.30 -0.19
CA LYS A 76 -31.31 -5.74 0.69
C LYS A 76 -30.70 -4.74 1.67
N ARG A 77 -31.44 -3.70 2.01
CA ARG A 77 -31.08 -2.76 3.08
C ARG A 77 -31.45 -3.35 4.44
N PRO A 78 -30.77 -2.95 5.53
CA PRO A 78 -31.14 -3.30 6.90
C PRO A 78 -32.62 -3.07 7.24
N THR A 79 -33.22 -2.00 6.70
CA THR A 79 -34.66 -1.68 6.85
C THR A 79 -35.60 -2.70 6.21
N GLU A 80 -35.10 -3.55 5.31
CA GLU A 80 -35.85 -4.64 4.66
C GLU A 80 -35.60 -6.00 5.34
N LEU A 81 -34.63 -6.07 6.25
CA LEU A 81 -34.21 -7.29 6.94
C LEU A 81 -34.74 -7.37 8.37
N CYS A 82 -34.83 -6.24 9.07
CA CYS A 82 -35.34 -6.17 10.43
C CYS A 82 -36.17 -4.89 10.66
N THR A 83 -36.99 -4.90 11.72
CA THR A 83 -37.93 -3.80 12.02
C THR A 83 -37.29 -2.58 12.67
N ASN A 84 -36.15 -2.75 13.35
CA ASN A 84 -35.45 -1.68 14.05
C ASN A 84 -33.93 -1.79 13.83
N PRO A 85 -33.44 -1.52 12.61
CA PRO A 85 -32.02 -1.59 12.31
C PRO A 85 -31.27 -0.53 13.11
N GLN A 86 -30.15 -0.92 13.70
CA GLN A 86 -29.26 -0.08 14.47
C GLN A 86 -27.90 -0.07 13.80
N PHE A 87 -27.22 1.07 13.87
CA PHE A 87 -25.87 1.15 13.36
C PHE A 87 -24.93 0.41 14.32
N ILE A 88 -24.94 0.82 15.59
CA ILE A 88 -24.21 0.20 16.70
C ILE A 88 -25.18 0.02 17.88
N VAL A 89 -25.14 -1.13 18.57
CA VAL A 89 -25.97 -1.48 19.73
C VAL A 89 -25.08 -1.80 20.93
N GLY A 90 -25.24 -1.09 22.05
CA GLY A 90 -24.47 -1.39 23.27
C GLY A 90 -22.96 -1.07 23.19
N GLY A 91 -22.53 -0.43 22.10
CA GLY A 91 -21.12 -0.18 21.78
C GLY A 91 -20.62 -1.21 20.77
N ALA A 92 -19.66 -0.82 19.94
CA ALA A 92 -19.13 -1.72 18.92
C ALA A 92 -18.08 -2.64 19.55
N THR A 93 -18.37 -3.93 19.51
CA THR A 93 -17.60 -4.98 20.17
C THR A 93 -17.21 -6.09 19.21
N ARG A 94 -16.32 -6.98 19.66
CA ARG A 94 -15.85 -8.09 18.85
C ARG A 94 -16.94 -9.12 18.54
N THR A 95 -17.98 -9.27 19.36
CA THR A 95 -19.10 -10.20 19.08
C THR A 95 -19.92 -9.76 17.86
N ASP A 96 -19.81 -8.50 17.46
CA ASP A 96 -20.43 -7.93 16.26
C ASP A 96 -19.76 -8.43 14.96
N ILE A 97 -18.70 -9.23 15.09
CA ILE A 97 -17.84 -9.72 14.02
C ILE A 97 -17.96 -11.24 13.92
N ARG A 98 -18.85 -11.71 13.04
CA ARG A 98 -18.98 -13.11 12.63
C ARG A 98 -18.75 -13.26 11.13
N GLN A 99 -17.83 -14.15 10.77
CA GLN A 99 -17.51 -14.42 9.37
C GLN A 99 -18.68 -15.06 8.63
N GLY A 100 -18.93 -14.56 7.43
CA GLY A 100 -19.82 -15.19 6.47
C GLY A 100 -19.08 -16.21 5.59
N ILE A 101 -19.49 -16.31 4.32
CA ILE A 101 -18.94 -17.30 3.38
C ILE A 101 -17.64 -16.87 2.68
N LEU A 102 -17.15 -15.65 2.96
CA LEU A 102 -15.97 -15.07 2.31
C LEU A 102 -14.70 -15.47 3.08
N GLY A 103 -13.63 -15.77 2.35
CA GLY A 103 -12.34 -16.17 2.92
C GLY A 103 -11.47 -14.97 3.31
N ASP A 104 -12.03 -14.03 4.07
CA ASP A 104 -11.40 -12.78 4.49
C ASP A 104 -11.23 -12.67 6.02
N CYS A 105 -11.09 -13.83 6.68
CA CYS A 105 -10.83 -13.94 8.12
C CYS A 105 -9.75 -12.98 8.66
N TRP A 106 -8.72 -12.68 7.86
CA TRP A 106 -7.66 -11.71 8.18
C TRP A 106 -8.21 -10.30 8.43
N LEU A 107 -9.21 -9.87 7.67
CA LEU A 107 -9.85 -8.57 7.83
C LEU A 107 -10.73 -8.59 9.09
N LEU A 108 -11.49 -9.66 9.30
CA LEU A 108 -12.39 -9.77 10.45
C LEU A 108 -11.62 -9.88 11.77
N ALA A 109 -10.50 -10.61 11.80
CA ALA A 109 -9.59 -10.60 12.94
C ALA A 109 -9.03 -9.19 13.20
N ALA A 110 -8.75 -8.41 12.14
CA ALA A 110 -8.34 -7.03 12.29
C ALA A 110 -9.45 -6.14 12.87
N ILE A 111 -10.69 -6.27 12.39
CA ILE A 111 -11.84 -5.51 12.89
C ILE A 111 -12.15 -5.91 14.35
N ALA A 112 -12.06 -7.19 14.69
CA ALA A 112 -12.27 -7.65 16.05
C ALA A 112 -11.24 -7.06 17.02
N SER A 113 -9.96 -7.03 16.65
CA SER A 113 -8.92 -6.38 17.47
C SER A 113 -9.14 -4.87 17.58
N LEU A 114 -9.62 -4.22 16.52
CA LEU A 114 -9.93 -2.79 16.52
C LEU A 114 -10.98 -2.41 17.57
N THR A 115 -11.96 -3.27 17.85
CA THR A 115 -13.01 -2.99 18.86
C THR A 115 -12.48 -2.88 20.29
N LEU A 116 -11.24 -3.34 20.55
CA LEU A 116 -10.60 -3.22 21.86
C LEU A 116 -10.19 -1.77 22.17
N ASP A 117 -9.99 -0.94 21.15
CA ASP A 117 -9.68 0.47 21.28
C ASP A 117 -10.77 1.33 20.62
N GLN A 118 -11.60 1.91 21.47
CA GLN A 118 -12.73 2.71 21.03
C GLN A 118 -12.26 4.02 20.36
N GLU A 119 -11.11 4.59 20.70
CA GLU A 119 -10.65 5.83 20.05
C GLU A 119 -10.25 5.58 18.60
N ILE A 120 -9.50 4.52 18.35
CA ILE A 120 -9.14 4.11 16.98
C ILE A 120 -10.40 3.72 16.21
N LEU A 121 -11.31 2.96 16.81
CA LEU A 121 -12.54 2.54 16.14
C LEU A 121 -13.35 3.73 15.62
N HIS A 122 -13.52 4.76 16.44
CA HIS A 122 -14.29 5.96 16.05
C HIS A 122 -13.60 6.82 14.99
N ARG A 123 -12.30 6.59 14.75
CA ARG A 123 -11.57 7.18 13.64
C ARG A 123 -11.99 6.57 12.30
N ILE A 124 -12.29 5.28 12.28
CA ILE A 124 -12.64 4.49 11.09
C ILE A 124 -14.16 4.46 10.89
N VAL A 125 -14.90 4.40 11.99
CA VAL A 125 -16.37 4.33 12.06
C VAL A 125 -16.90 5.59 12.75
N PRO A 126 -17.18 6.66 11.99
CA PRO A 126 -17.75 7.89 12.54
C PRO A 126 -19.04 7.64 13.32
N LYS A 127 -19.15 8.24 14.51
CA LYS A 127 -20.24 8.02 15.49
C LYS A 127 -21.58 8.63 15.12
N ASP A 128 -21.60 9.59 14.19
CA ASP A 128 -22.75 10.42 13.86
C ASP A 128 -23.74 9.76 12.89
N GLN A 129 -23.55 8.46 12.65
CA GLN A 129 -24.32 7.65 11.72
C GLN A 129 -25.47 6.91 12.42
N SER A 130 -26.66 6.88 11.81
CA SER A 130 -27.86 6.27 12.39
C SER A 130 -28.87 5.89 11.32
N PHE A 131 -29.64 4.82 11.57
CA PHE A 131 -30.82 4.47 10.77
C PHE A 131 -32.08 5.26 11.16
N GLN A 132 -32.07 5.98 12.28
CA GLN A 132 -33.22 6.70 12.82
C GLN A 132 -33.13 8.21 12.53
N LYS A 133 -31.92 8.79 12.63
CA LYS A 133 -31.71 10.24 12.48
C LYS A 133 -31.08 10.54 11.14
N ASN A 134 -31.71 11.43 10.36
CA ASN A 134 -31.22 11.88 9.05
C ASN A 134 -30.86 10.72 8.10
N TYR A 135 -31.63 9.63 8.18
CA TYR A 135 -31.39 8.44 7.38
C TYR A 135 -31.71 8.70 5.91
N ALA A 136 -30.73 8.42 5.05
CA ALA A 136 -30.86 8.48 3.60
C ALA A 136 -30.24 7.25 2.91
N GLY A 137 -30.07 6.14 3.63
CA GLY A 137 -29.49 4.91 3.10
C GLY A 137 -28.02 5.04 2.68
N ILE A 138 -27.25 5.92 3.35
CA ILE A 138 -25.86 6.28 3.06
C ILE A 138 -25.04 6.31 4.36
N PHE A 139 -23.84 5.75 4.30
CA PHE A 139 -22.88 5.64 5.39
C PHE A 139 -21.47 5.92 4.87
N HIS A 140 -20.52 6.19 5.76
CA HIS A 140 -19.12 6.40 5.40
C HIS A 140 -18.15 5.88 6.45
N PHE A 141 -16.94 5.57 6.00
CA PHE A 141 -15.86 5.00 6.79
C PHE A 141 -14.52 5.57 6.35
N GLN A 142 -13.55 5.64 7.25
CA GLN A 142 -12.22 6.14 6.94
C GLN A 142 -11.16 5.04 7.04
N PHE A 143 -10.40 4.86 5.96
CA PHE A 143 -9.31 3.90 5.91
C PHE A 143 -8.01 4.63 5.61
N TRP A 144 -6.93 4.23 6.27
CA TRP A 144 -5.60 4.61 5.88
C TRP A 144 -5.19 3.82 4.63
N GLN A 145 -4.65 4.50 3.63
CA GLN A 145 -4.19 3.93 2.37
C GLN A 145 -2.85 4.55 2.01
N PHE A 146 -1.78 3.78 2.17
CA PHE A 146 -0.44 4.09 1.66
C PHE A 146 0.09 5.49 2.01
N GLY A 147 -0.22 5.97 3.21
CA GLY A 147 0.21 7.27 3.75
C GLY A 147 -0.91 8.29 3.95
N GLU A 148 -2.11 8.04 3.41
CA GLU A 148 -3.21 9.01 3.42
C GLU A 148 -4.48 8.39 3.99
N TRP A 149 -5.27 9.15 4.75
CA TRP A 149 -6.63 8.78 5.14
C TRP A 149 -7.59 9.03 3.99
N VAL A 150 -8.46 8.05 3.72
CA VAL A 150 -9.43 8.04 2.63
C VAL A 150 -10.81 7.81 3.21
N ASP A 151 -11.74 8.72 2.95
CA ASP A 151 -13.15 8.62 3.32
C ASP A 151 -13.91 7.90 2.19
N VAL A 152 -14.56 6.78 2.54
CA VAL A 152 -15.27 5.90 1.61
C VAL A 152 -16.75 5.90 1.96
N VAL A 153 -17.54 6.43 1.03
CA VAL A 153 -19.00 6.45 1.11
C VAL A 153 -19.57 5.16 0.52
N VAL A 154 -20.59 4.59 1.17
CA VAL A 154 -21.37 3.45 0.67
C VAL A 154 -22.85 3.65 0.93
N ASP A 155 -23.70 3.08 0.07
CA ASP A 155 -25.09 2.83 0.48
C ASP A 155 -25.20 1.60 1.40
N ASP A 156 -26.35 1.39 2.02
CA ASP A 156 -26.58 0.28 2.95
C ASP A 156 -27.16 -1.00 2.34
N ARG A 157 -27.14 -1.17 1.01
CA ARG A 157 -27.57 -2.42 0.39
C ARG A 157 -26.53 -3.51 0.65
N LEU A 158 -26.91 -4.60 1.30
CA LEU A 158 -26.03 -5.72 1.64
C LEU A 158 -26.41 -6.99 0.85
N PRO A 159 -25.44 -7.82 0.43
CA PRO A 159 -25.72 -9.09 -0.23
C PRO A 159 -26.43 -10.07 0.72
N THR A 160 -27.57 -10.59 0.29
CA THR A 160 -28.36 -11.57 1.06
C THR A 160 -28.76 -12.78 0.23
N LYS A 161 -28.95 -13.93 0.89
CA LYS A 161 -29.51 -15.14 0.31
C LYS A 161 -30.47 -15.73 1.33
N ASN A 162 -31.69 -16.02 0.88
CA ASN A 162 -32.77 -16.48 1.76
C ASN A 162 -33.05 -15.54 2.95
N GLY A 163 -32.82 -14.23 2.79
CA GLY A 163 -33.04 -13.23 3.83
C GLY A 163 -31.94 -13.12 4.89
N GLN A 164 -30.84 -13.87 4.76
CA GLN A 164 -29.67 -13.78 5.64
C GLN A 164 -28.50 -13.09 4.92
N LEU A 165 -27.69 -12.34 5.67
CA LEU A 165 -26.45 -11.73 5.18
C LEU A 165 -25.46 -12.83 4.75
N LEU A 166 -24.76 -12.62 3.63
CA LEU A 166 -23.76 -13.61 3.15
C LEU A 166 -22.39 -13.46 3.79
N PHE A 167 -22.02 -12.23 4.14
CA PHE A 167 -20.67 -11.86 4.56
C PHE A 167 -20.67 -11.48 6.04
N LEU A 168 -19.80 -10.56 6.46
CA LEU A 168 -19.70 -10.13 7.86
C LEU A 168 -21.06 -9.68 8.41
N HIS A 169 -21.39 -10.17 9.60
CA HIS A 169 -22.59 -9.78 10.34
C HIS A 169 -22.36 -9.86 11.86
N SER A 170 -23.20 -9.16 12.60
CA SER A 170 -23.24 -9.21 14.07
C SER A 170 -24.05 -10.43 14.53
N GLU A 171 -23.71 -10.94 15.73
CA GLU A 171 -24.59 -11.86 16.45
C GLU A 171 -25.94 -11.20 16.79
N GLU A 172 -25.91 -9.89 17.07
CA GLU A 172 -27.11 -9.08 17.25
C GLU A 172 -27.75 -8.81 15.88
N GLY A 173 -28.84 -9.50 15.59
CA GLY A 173 -29.48 -9.50 14.25
C GLY A 173 -30.02 -8.16 13.75
N ASN A 174 -29.97 -7.10 14.57
CA ASN A 174 -30.35 -5.74 14.17
C ASN A 174 -29.19 -4.74 14.15
N GLU A 175 -27.94 -5.16 14.27
CA GLU A 175 -26.75 -4.30 14.22
C GLU A 175 -25.97 -4.48 12.91
N PHE A 176 -25.54 -3.37 12.27
CA PHE A 176 -25.05 -3.41 10.87
C PHE A 176 -23.76 -2.64 10.58
N TRP A 177 -23.11 -1.98 11.56
CA TRP A 177 -21.88 -1.23 11.30
C TRP A 177 -20.76 -2.09 10.70
N SER A 178 -20.59 -3.32 11.20
CA SER A 178 -19.51 -4.23 10.78
C SER A 178 -19.72 -4.68 9.33
N ALA A 179 -20.95 -5.08 8.96
CA ALA A 179 -21.31 -5.43 7.59
C ALA A 179 -21.08 -4.27 6.60
N LEU A 180 -21.39 -3.04 7.01
CA LEU A 180 -21.18 -1.85 6.19
C LEU A 180 -19.70 -1.45 6.09
N LEU A 181 -18.92 -1.67 7.15
CA LEU A 181 -17.48 -1.47 7.15
C LEU A 181 -16.78 -2.41 6.15
N GLU A 182 -17.12 -3.71 6.20
CA GLU A 182 -16.62 -4.70 5.23
C GLU A 182 -17.01 -4.31 3.79
N LYS A 183 -18.25 -3.85 3.57
CA LYS A 183 -18.69 -3.35 2.26
C LYS A 183 -17.84 -2.16 1.78
N ALA A 184 -17.58 -1.19 2.64
CA ALA A 184 -16.77 -0.03 2.29
C ALA A 184 -15.32 -0.43 1.96
N TYR A 185 -14.78 -1.39 2.70
CA TYR A 185 -13.46 -1.93 2.43
C TYR A 185 -13.42 -2.77 1.14
N ALA A 186 -14.48 -3.52 0.83
CA ALA A 186 -14.67 -4.22 -0.44
C ALA A 186 -14.72 -3.24 -1.62
N LYS A 187 -15.46 -2.13 -1.46
CA LYS A 187 -15.50 -1.05 -2.46
C LYS A 187 -14.12 -0.46 -2.72
N LEU A 188 -13.37 -0.14 -1.66
CA LEU A 188 -12.02 0.41 -1.76
C LEU A 188 -11.08 -0.51 -2.56
N ASN A 189 -11.24 -1.83 -2.37
CA ASN A 189 -10.47 -2.88 -3.04
C ASN A 189 -11.09 -3.37 -4.38
N GLY A 190 -12.26 -2.86 -4.75
CA GLY A 190 -12.94 -3.08 -6.03
C GLY A 190 -14.05 -4.13 -6.03
N SER A 191 -14.02 -5.12 -5.14
CA SER A 191 -15.10 -6.11 -4.94
C SER A 191 -14.93 -6.87 -3.62
N TYR A 192 -15.96 -7.58 -3.16
CA TYR A 192 -15.86 -8.50 -2.01
C TYR A 192 -14.83 -9.60 -2.27
N GLU A 193 -14.82 -10.20 -3.47
CA GLU A 193 -13.87 -11.25 -3.82
C GLU A 193 -12.40 -10.81 -3.69
N ALA A 194 -12.10 -9.53 -3.90
CA ALA A 194 -10.75 -8.98 -3.77
C ALA A 194 -10.21 -9.07 -2.32
N LEU A 195 -11.10 -9.19 -1.33
CA LEU A 195 -10.77 -9.36 0.08
C LEU A 195 -10.35 -10.80 0.42
N THR A 196 -10.64 -11.78 -0.45
CA THR A 196 -10.26 -13.18 -0.23
C THR A 196 -8.74 -13.32 -0.12
N GLY A 197 -8.28 -13.87 1.01
CA GLY A 197 -6.87 -14.09 1.32
C GLY A 197 -6.09 -12.81 1.61
N GLY A 198 -5.42 -12.76 2.76
CA GLY A 198 -4.63 -11.62 3.24
C GLY A 198 -3.94 -11.91 4.56
N SER A 199 -3.11 -10.97 5.01
CA SER A 199 -2.56 -10.96 6.37
C SER A 199 -3.30 -9.94 7.23
N THR A 200 -3.48 -10.25 8.52
CA THR A 200 -4.11 -9.36 9.51
C THR A 200 -3.39 -8.00 9.57
N THR A 201 -2.08 -7.99 9.34
CA THR A 201 -1.27 -6.76 9.27
C THR A 201 -1.79 -5.76 8.24
N GLU A 202 -2.32 -6.23 7.11
CA GLU A 202 -2.89 -5.34 6.09
C GLU A 202 -4.09 -4.57 6.65
N GLY A 203 -4.95 -5.26 7.39
CA GLY A 203 -6.12 -4.68 8.02
C GLY A 203 -5.72 -3.72 9.14
N PHE A 204 -4.78 -4.13 9.99
CA PHE A 204 -4.28 -3.27 11.07
C PHE A 204 -3.70 -1.96 10.55
N GLU A 205 -2.86 -2.00 9.53
CA GLU A 205 -2.27 -0.82 8.91
C GLU A 205 -3.35 0.08 8.27
N ASP A 206 -4.35 -0.50 7.60
CA ASP A 206 -5.42 0.27 6.97
C ASP A 206 -6.40 0.87 7.98
N PHE A 207 -6.47 0.30 9.19
CA PHE A 207 -7.27 0.84 10.29
C PHE A 207 -6.52 1.87 11.13
N THR A 208 -5.19 1.82 11.17
CA THR A 208 -4.43 2.64 12.14
C THR A 208 -3.48 3.64 11.49
N GLY A 209 -2.99 3.35 10.28
CA GLY A 209 -1.79 3.97 9.72
C GLY A 209 -0.50 3.60 10.45
N GLY A 210 -0.56 2.64 11.39
CA GLY A 210 0.54 2.16 12.20
C GLY A 210 1.53 1.30 11.41
N ILE A 211 2.51 0.75 12.13
CA ILE A 211 3.52 -0.14 11.56
C ILE A 211 3.39 -1.52 12.20
N ALA A 212 3.37 -2.55 11.36
CA ALA A 212 3.29 -3.93 11.80
C ALA A 212 4.68 -4.55 11.96
N GLU A 213 4.86 -5.28 13.06
CA GLU A 213 6.00 -6.16 13.33
C GLU A 213 5.49 -7.61 13.47
N SER A 214 6.24 -8.58 12.94
CA SER A 214 5.87 -10.00 12.96
C SER A 214 6.91 -10.81 13.73
N TYR A 215 6.45 -11.68 14.62
CA TYR A 215 7.26 -12.60 15.41
C TYR A 215 6.99 -14.05 15.02
N ASP A 216 8.05 -14.80 14.67
CA ASP A 216 7.98 -16.26 14.55
C ASP A 216 8.00 -16.86 15.96
N LEU A 217 6.90 -17.49 16.37
CA LEU A 217 6.72 -18.01 17.72
C LEU A 217 7.69 -19.16 18.05
N ARG A 218 8.23 -19.85 17.02
CA ARG A 218 9.26 -20.89 17.20
C ARG A 218 10.62 -20.31 17.58
N LYS A 219 10.84 -19.02 17.31
CA LYS A 219 12.04 -18.27 17.63
C LYS A 219 11.72 -17.05 18.50
N ALA A 220 10.62 -17.13 19.26
CA ALA A 220 10.15 -16.04 20.10
C ALA A 220 11.21 -15.61 21.11
N PRO A 221 11.36 -14.30 21.36
CA PRO A 221 12.24 -13.82 22.42
C PRO A 221 11.70 -14.25 23.80
N PRO A 222 12.57 -14.48 24.80
CA PRO A 222 12.14 -14.94 26.13
C PRO A 222 11.14 -14.02 26.83
N ASN A 223 11.15 -12.73 26.50
CA ASN A 223 10.27 -11.70 27.04
C ASN A 223 9.00 -11.46 26.19
N LEU A 224 8.65 -12.35 25.27
CA LEU A 224 7.50 -12.17 24.36
C LEU A 224 6.18 -11.94 25.11
N TYR A 225 5.97 -12.60 26.26
CA TYR A 225 4.75 -12.40 27.04
C TYR A 225 4.63 -10.96 27.54
N GLN A 226 5.72 -10.36 28.04
CA GLN A 226 5.72 -8.96 28.46
C GLN A 226 5.50 -8.01 27.27
N ILE A 227 6.05 -8.35 26.10
CA ILE A 227 5.82 -7.60 24.84
C ILE A 227 4.31 -7.58 24.53
N ILE A 228 3.64 -8.73 24.59
CA ILE A 228 2.19 -8.85 24.35
C ILE A 228 1.39 -8.00 25.36
N GLN A 229 1.70 -8.10 26.65
CA GLN A 229 1.00 -7.32 27.68
C GLN A 229 1.15 -5.81 27.45
N LYS A 230 2.37 -5.36 27.17
CA LYS A 230 2.63 -3.95 26.85
C LYS A 230 1.88 -3.50 25.60
N ALA A 231 1.84 -4.33 24.56
CA ALA A 231 1.14 -4.05 23.32
C ALA A 231 -0.35 -3.81 23.56
N LEU A 232 -1.00 -4.72 24.29
CA LEU A 232 -2.42 -4.62 24.64
C LEU A 232 -2.71 -3.37 25.47
N GLN A 233 -1.85 -3.05 26.44
CA GLN A 233 -1.99 -1.84 27.27
C GLN A 233 -1.78 -0.55 26.47
N ALA A 234 -0.94 -0.58 25.44
CA ALA A 234 -0.66 0.57 24.56
C ALA A 234 -1.70 0.75 23.44
N GLY A 235 -2.73 -0.10 23.37
CA GLY A 235 -3.74 -0.06 22.30
C GLY A 235 -3.24 -0.61 20.96
N SER A 236 -2.11 -1.33 20.93
CA SER A 236 -1.65 -2.02 19.73
C SER A 236 -2.65 -3.09 19.32
N LEU A 237 -2.76 -3.33 18.01
CA LEU A 237 -3.61 -4.38 17.48
C LEU A 237 -2.79 -5.66 17.31
N LEU A 238 -3.25 -6.77 17.90
CA LEU A 238 -2.55 -8.05 17.87
C LEU A 238 -3.36 -9.09 17.10
N GLY A 239 -2.68 -9.83 16.24
CA GLY A 239 -3.21 -10.97 15.51
C GLY A 239 -2.25 -12.15 15.58
N CYS A 240 -2.77 -13.36 15.42
CA CYS A 240 -1.95 -14.56 15.38
C CYS A 240 -2.52 -15.58 14.40
N SER A 241 -1.65 -16.47 13.93
CA SER A 241 -2.03 -17.48 12.94
C SER A 241 -1.18 -18.75 13.04
N ILE A 242 -1.71 -19.81 12.44
CA ILE A 242 -1.06 -21.11 12.33
C ILE A 242 -0.71 -21.32 10.86
N ASP A 243 0.58 -21.44 10.56
CA ASP A 243 1.05 -21.62 9.19
C ASP A 243 0.58 -22.99 8.63
N ILE A 244 0.27 -23.01 7.34
CA ILE A 244 -0.04 -24.22 6.59
C ILE A 244 1.18 -24.69 5.80
N THR A 245 1.35 -26.00 5.66
CA THR A 245 2.42 -26.60 4.84
C THR A 245 1.98 -26.80 3.39
N SER A 246 0.66 -26.82 3.12
CA SER A 246 0.09 -26.93 1.79
C SER A 246 -1.25 -26.19 1.71
N ALA A 247 -1.63 -25.74 0.51
CA ALA A 247 -2.89 -25.04 0.29
C ALA A 247 -4.14 -25.87 0.64
N ALA A 248 -4.04 -27.21 0.65
CA ALA A 248 -5.11 -28.11 1.05
C ALA A 248 -5.41 -28.07 2.56
N GLU A 249 -4.50 -27.53 3.37
CA GLU A 249 -4.70 -27.35 4.83
C GLU A 249 -5.31 -26.00 5.18
N THR A 250 -5.65 -25.15 4.19
CA THR A 250 -6.32 -23.86 4.44
C THR A 250 -7.66 -24.11 5.13
N GLU A 251 -7.89 -23.43 6.25
CA GLU A 251 -9.07 -23.58 7.11
C GLU A 251 -9.28 -25.01 7.67
N ALA A 252 -8.23 -25.84 7.70
CA ALA A 252 -8.31 -27.17 8.30
C ALA A 252 -8.37 -27.09 9.84
N ILE A 253 -9.37 -27.76 10.44
CA ILE A 253 -9.56 -27.82 11.88
C ILE A 253 -8.69 -28.93 12.49
N THR A 254 -7.87 -28.59 13.48
CA THR A 254 -7.04 -29.53 14.23
C THR A 254 -7.85 -30.35 15.23
N SER A 255 -7.25 -31.40 15.80
CA SER A 255 -7.89 -32.21 16.85
C SER A 255 -8.24 -31.43 18.13
N LYS A 256 -7.61 -30.28 18.36
CA LYS A 256 -7.92 -29.35 19.47
C LYS A 256 -8.79 -28.17 19.03
N LYS A 257 -9.49 -28.30 17.89
CA LYS A 257 -10.39 -27.31 17.29
C LYS A 257 -9.76 -25.96 16.89
N LEU A 258 -8.44 -25.85 16.82
CA LEU A 258 -7.80 -24.70 16.17
C LEU A 258 -7.81 -24.87 14.65
N VAL A 259 -8.20 -23.83 13.93
CA VAL A 259 -8.20 -23.70 12.47
C VAL A 259 -6.82 -23.25 11.96
N LYS A 260 -6.26 -23.96 10.98
CA LYS A 260 -5.00 -23.59 10.31
C LYS A 260 -5.21 -22.65 9.13
N GLY A 261 -4.19 -21.86 8.77
CA GLY A 261 -4.26 -20.94 7.62
C GLY A 261 -5.33 -19.85 7.82
N HIS A 262 -5.63 -19.55 9.08
CA HIS A 262 -6.71 -18.68 9.53
C HIS A 262 -6.16 -17.64 10.50
N ALA A 263 -6.72 -16.43 10.46
CA ALA A 263 -6.32 -15.34 11.33
C ALA A 263 -7.17 -15.32 12.60
N TYR A 264 -6.51 -15.12 13.75
CA TYR A 264 -7.13 -14.92 15.05
C TYR A 264 -6.72 -13.57 15.61
N SER A 265 -7.56 -13.01 16.47
CA SER A 265 -7.22 -11.83 17.27
C SER A 265 -6.65 -12.27 18.61
N LEU A 266 -5.57 -11.63 19.09
CA LEU A 266 -5.13 -11.78 20.48
C LEU A 266 -5.70 -10.61 21.28
N THR A 267 -6.63 -10.90 22.20
CA THR A 267 -7.48 -9.89 22.84
C THR A 267 -7.20 -9.70 24.34
N GLY A 268 -6.25 -10.44 24.91
CA GLY A 268 -5.92 -10.35 26.33
C GLY A 268 -4.68 -11.15 26.72
N ALA A 269 -4.02 -10.75 27.80
CA ALA A 269 -2.89 -11.47 28.40
C ALA A 269 -2.85 -11.24 29.92
N GLU A 270 -3.15 -12.27 30.69
CA GLU A 270 -3.38 -12.19 32.14
C GLU A 270 -2.61 -13.29 32.88
N GLU A 271 -2.06 -12.94 34.05
CA GLU A 271 -1.37 -13.90 34.93
C GLU A 271 -2.29 -14.28 36.09
N VAL A 272 -2.51 -15.58 36.27
CA VAL A 272 -3.35 -16.13 37.34
C VAL A 272 -2.53 -17.00 38.29
N ASN A 273 -2.95 -17.08 39.55
CA ASN A 273 -2.35 -18.03 40.48
C ASN A 273 -3.07 -19.37 40.39
N TYR A 274 -2.48 -20.32 39.69
CA TYR A 274 -2.98 -21.69 39.56
C TYR A 274 -2.24 -22.62 40.52
N ARG A 275 -2.94 -23.10 41.56
CA ARG A 275 -2.41 -24.03 42.58
C ARG A 275 -1.11 -23.55 43.24
N GLY A 276 -1.00 -22.25 43.54
CA GLY A 276 0.16 -21.66 44.20
C GLY A 276 1.31 -21.31 43.26
N ARG A 277 1.10 -21.38 41.94
CA ARG A 277 2.10 -21.00 40.92
C ARG A 277 1.51 -19.98 39.95
N PRO A 278 2.30 -18.99 39.51
CA PRO A 278 1.87 -18.08 38.45
C PRO A 278 1.75 -18.85 37.13
N GLU A 279 0.61 -18.72 36.47
CA GLU A 279 0.33 -19.26 35.14
C GLU A 279 -0.02 -18.10 34.21
N LYS A 280 0.63 -18.07 33.03
CA LYS A 280 0.48 -17.02 32.04
C LYS A 280 -0.55 -17.44 31.01
N LEU A 281 -1.63 -16.68 30.88
CA LEU A 281 -2.72 -16.96 29.95
C LEU A 281 -2.79 -15.90 28.87
N VAL A 282 -3.17 -16.31 27.67
CA VAL A 282 -3.52 -15.42 26.57
C VAL A 282 -4.94 -15.69 26.13
N ARG A 283 -5.67 -14.63 25.78
CA ARG A 283 -7.02 -14.70 25.25
C ARG A 283 -6.98 -14.50 23.75
N ILE A 284 -7.58 -15.42 23.02
CA ILE A 284 -7.58 -15.48 21.57
C ILE A 284 -9.01 -15.54 21.11
N ARG A 285 -9.33 -14.86 20.00
CA ARG A 285 -10.65 -14.88 19.38
C ARG A 285 -10.59 -15.37 17.95
N ASN A 286 -11.43 -16.35 17.64
CA ASN A 286 -11.75 -16.81 16.30
C ASN A 286 -12.79 -15.86 15.67
N PRO A 287 -12.52 -15.20 14.53
CA PRO A 287 -13.47 -14.32 13.86
C PRO A 287 -14.72 -15.02 13.30
N TRP A 288 -14.79 -16.35 13.31
CA TRP A 288 -16.04 -17.07 13.01
C TRP A 288 -17.12 -16.85 14.08
N GLY A 289 -16.72 -16.46 15.29
CA GLY A 289 -17.63 -16.34 16.43
C GLY A 289 -18.11 -17.69 16.96
N GLU A 290 -17.36 -18.76 16.67
CA GLU A 290 -17.60 -20.14 17.07
C GLU A 290 -16.31 -20.95 16.88
N VAL A 291 -16.32 -22.23 17.26
CA VAL A 291 -15.20 -23.18 17.11
C VAL A 291 -13.98 -22.75 17.93
N GLU A 292 -13.97 -23.23 19.18
CA GLU A 292 -13.01 -22.82 20.20
C GLU A 292 -12.06 -23.93 20.62
N TRP A 293 -10.93 -23.52 21.18
CA TRP A 293 -9.93 -24.39 21.80
C TRP A 293 -10.54 -25.36 22.81
N THR A 294 -10.14 -26.64 22.74
CA THR A 294 -10.65 -27.69 23.67
C THR A 294 -9.59 -28.18 24.66
N GLY A 295 -8.47 -27.47 24.81
CA GLY A 295 -7.41 -27.84 25.73
C GLY A 295 -7.56 -27.19 27.11
N ALA A 296 -6.45 -27.12 27.85
CA ALA A 296 -6.40 -26.45 29.14
C ALA A 296 -6.81 -24.98 29.01
N TRP A 297 -7.58 -24.48 29.99
CA TRP A 297 -8.14 -23.13 30.05
C TRP A 297 -9.21 -22.78 29.01
N SER A 298 -9.69 -23.76 28.24
CA SER A 298 -10.96 -23.61 27.52
C SER A 298 -12.11 -23.31 28.48
N ASP A 299 -13.23 -22.82 27.97
CA ASP A 299 -14.40 -22.36 28.76
C ASP A 299 -14.91 -23.40 29.76
N ASN A 300 -14.88 -24.67 29.38
CA ASN A 300 -15.35 -25.79 30.20
C ASN A 300 -14.20 -26.51 30.96
N ALA A 301 -12.99 -25.94 30.95
CA ALA A 301 -11.80 -26.60 31.47
C ALA A 301 -11.77 -26.61 33.01
N PRO A 302 -11.38 -27.73 33.64
CA PRO A 302 -11.38 -27.84 35.10
C PRO A 302 -10.32 -26.95 35.79
N GLU A 303 -9.32 -26.45 35.06
CA GLU A 303 -8.25 -25.58 35.55
C GLU A 303 -8.81 -24.33 36.24
N TRP A 304 -9.91 -23.77 35.71
CA TRP A 304 -10.60 -22.60 36.27
C TRP A 304 -11.08 -22.80 37.72
N ASN A 305 -11.30 -24.05 38.16
CA ASN A 305 -11.75 -24.34 39.52
C ASN A 305 -10.64 -24.19 40.58
N TYR A 306 -9.39 -23.96 40.16
CA TYR A 306 -8.22 -23.89 41.04
C TYR A 306 -7.56 -22.49 41.06
N ILE A 307 -8.25 -21.47 40.56
CA ILE A 307 -7.83 -20.06 40.68
C ILE A 307 -8.75 -19.30 41.62
N ASP A 308 -8.40 -18.04 41.92
CA ASP A 308 -9.23 -17.16 42.73
C ASP A 308 -10.62 -16.98 42.09
N PRO A 309 -11.74 -17.16 42.84
CA PRO A 309 -13.08 -17.06 42.29
C PRO A 309 -13.42 -15.70 41.66
N LYS A 310 -12.82 -14.59 42.12
CA LYS A 310 -13.03 -13.27 41.52
C LYS A 310 -12.29 -13.17 40.19
N GLN A 311 -11.07 -13.69 40.11
CA GLN A 311 -10.34 -13.78 38.84
C GLN A 311 -11.08 -14.69 37.85
N LYS A 312 -11.61 -15.84 38.30
CA LYS A 312 -12.45 -16.70 37.48
C LYS A 312 -13.64 -15.92 36.91
N GLN A 313 -14.42 -15.26 37.75
CA GLN A 313 -15.58 -14.50 37.29
C GLN A 313 -15.23 -13.38 36.29
N ALA A 314 -14.04 -12.80 36.40
CA ALA A 314 -13.59 -11.74 35.49
C ALA A 314 -13.10 -12.28 34.13
N LEU A 315 -12.49 -13.47 34.11
CA LEU A 315 -11.79 -14.01 32.94
C LEU A 315 -12.57 -15.10 32.21
N ASP A 316 -13.22 -16.01 32.95
CA ASP A 316 -13.98 -17.16 32.44
C ASP A 316 -15.40 -16.72 32.08
N LYS A 317 -15.60 -16.43 30.79
CA LYS A 317 -16.92 -16.18 30.20
C LYS A 317 -17.28 -17.41 29.37
N GLN A 318 -18.15 -18.26 29.91
CA GLN A 318 -18.56 -19.49 29.24
C GLN A 318 -19.59 -19.17 28.15
N ALA A 319 -19.12 -18.98 26.92
CA ALA A 319 -19.95 -18.66 25.77
C ALA A 319 -19.27 -19.18 24.48
N ASP A 320 -20.03 -19.79 23.57
CA ASP A 320 -19.51 -20.18 22.25
C ASP A 320 -19.54 -18.95 21.33
N ASP A 321 -18.61 -18.02 21.58
CA ASP A 321 -18.47 -16.73 20.88
C ASP A 321 -17.15 -16.60 20.09
N GLY A 322 -16.40 -17.72 20.03
CA GLY A 322 -15.11 -17.85 19.39
C GLY A 322 -13.93 -17.35 20.25
N GLU A 323 -14.17 -16.77 21.42
CA GLU A 323 -13.14 -16.29 22.34
C GLU A 323 -12.80 -17.35 23.39
N PHE A 324 -11.51 -17.64 23.56
CA PHE A 324 -11.07 -18.61 24.55
C PHE A 324 -9.73 -18.19 25.18
N TRP A 325 -9.48 -18.70 26.38
CA TRP A 325 -8.16 -18.62 27.01
C TRP A 325 -7.34 -19.88 26.73
N MET A 326 -6.03 -19.71 26.68
CA MET A 326 -5.09 -20.81 26.69
C MET A 326 -3.81 -20.43 27.43
N ALA A 327 -3.08 -21.43 27.91
CA ALA A 327 -1.76 -21.20 28.48
C ALA A 327 -0.82 -20.62 27.42
N PHE A 328 0.00 -19.63 27.79
CA PHE A 328 0.98 -19.03 26.88
C PHE A 328 1.96 -20.06 26.32
N SER A 329 2.28 -21.10 27.11
CA SER A 329 3.12 -22.20 26.65
C SER A 329 2.45 -23.10 25.61
N ASP A 330 1.12 -23.19 25.59
CA ASP A 330 0.37 -23.85 24.52
C ASP A 330 0.28 -22.94 23.31
N PHE A 331 0.05 -21.64 23.50
CA PHE A 331 0.06 -20.65 22.41
C PHE A 331 1.36 -20.74 21.58
N GLN A 332 2.53 -20.73 22.23
CA GLN A 332 3.82 -20.87 21.54
C GLN A 332 4.00 -22.21 20.81
N ARG A 333 3.31 -23.27 21.23
CA ARG A 333 3.39 -24.59 20.58
C ARG A 333 2.42 -24.76 19.43
N GLN A 334 1.22 -24.16 19.53
CA GLN A 334 0.16 -24.33 18.55
C GLN A 334 0.20 -23.28 17.44
N PHE A 335 0.54 -22.04 17.78
CA PHE A 335 0.61 -20.93 16.81
C PHE A 335 2.00 -20.77 16.22
N THR A 336 2.07 -20.24 15.00
CA THR A 336 3.34 -20.04 14.29
C THR A 336 3.76 -18.58 14.25
N ARG A 337 2.80 -17.66 14.07
CA ARG A 337 3.08 -16.23 13.93
C ARG A 337 2.25 -15.41 14.91
N LEU A 338 2.88 -14.35 15.43
CA LEU A 338 2.24 -13.24 16.12
C LEU A 338 2.54 -11.96 15.34
N GLU A 339 1.50 -11.22 14.99
CA GLU A 339 1.54 -9.96 14.28
C GLU A 339 1.09 -8.86 15.25
N ILE A 340 1.89 -7.81 15.39
CA ILE A 340 1.57 -6.67 16.26
C ILE A 340 1.68 -5.39 15.45
N CYS A 341 0.58 -4.63 15.38
CA CYS A 341 0.57 -3.31 14.77
C CYS A 341 0.53 -2.23 15.85
N ASN A 342 1.61 -1.46 15.91
CA ASN A 342 1.72 -0.37 16.87
C ASN A 342 1.27 0.95 16.21
N LEU A 343 0.52 1.75 16.96
CA LEU A 343 0.09 3.09 16.55
C LEU A 343 1.27 4.05 16.47
N THR A 344 2.25 3.88 17.36
CA THR A 344 3.54 4.56 17.32
C THR A 344 4.64 3.53 17.05
N PRO A 345 5.74 3.90 16.38
CA PRO A 345 6.85 2.98 16.12
C PRO A 345 7.69 2.59 17.35
N ASP A 346 7.24 2.89 18.56
CA ASP A 346 7.92 2.53 19.80
C ASP A 346 8.10 1.02 19.91
N THR A 347 9.28 0.58 20.37
CA THR A 347 9.46 -0.84 20.66
C THR A 347 8.65 -1.20 21.90
N LEU A 348 7.87 -2.27 21.79
CA LEU A 348 7.21 -2.90 22.93
C LEU A 348 8.19 -3.53 23.93
N THR A 349 9.48 -3.61 23.58
CA THR A 349 10.55 -4.00 24.49
C THR A 349 11.09 -2.85 25.32
N SER A 350 10.88 -1.58 24.93
CA SER A 350 11.32 -0.41 25.69
C SER A 350 10.28 0.00 26.75
N ASP A 351 10.73 0.72 27.77
CA ASP A 351 9.88 1.32 28.83
C ASP A 351 9.66 2.83 28.61
N LYS A 352 10.27 3.40 27.56
CA LYS A 352 10.18 4.83 27.22
C LYS A 352 9.25 5.04 26.03
N VAL A 353 8.45 6.09 26.08
CA VAL A 353 7.68 6.59 24.93
C VAL A 353 8.54 7.60 24.19
N HIS A 354 8.80 7.35 22.91
CA HIS A 354 9.61 8.26 22.09
C HIS A 354 8.73 9.00 21.08
N LYS A 355 9.20 10.18 20.67
CA LYS A 355 8.53 10.94 19.60
C LYS A 355 9.13 10.54 18.26
N TRP A 356 8.40 9.80 17.45
CA TRP A 356 8.90 9.35 16.16
C TRP A 356 8.68 10.40 15.06
N GLY A 357 9.74 10.72 14.32
CA GLY A 357 9.64 11.38 13.03
C GLY A 357 9.31 10.36 11.93
N LEU A 358 8.20 10.57 11.22
CA LEU A 358 7.82 9.79 10.03
C LEU A 358 8.15 10.58 8.77
N THR A 359 8.89 9.95 7.86
CA THR A 359 9.03 10.41 6.47
C THR A 359 8.39 9.39 5.53
N LEU A 360 7.52 9.87 4.63
CA LEU A 360 6.85 9.07 3.62
C LEU A 360 7.38 9.42 2.23
N PHE A 361 7.77 8.41 1.48
CA PHE A 361 8.09 8.51 0.06
C PHE A 361 7.11 7.69 -0.76
N SER A 362 6.81 8.16 -1.96
CA SER A 362 6.06 7.39 -2.96
C SER A 362 6.94 7.19 -4.18
N GLY A 363 6.99 5.97 -4.70
CA GLY A 363 7.80 5.65 -5.88
C GLY A 363 7.12 4.66 -6.81
N LEU A 364 7.73 4.48 -7.98
CA LEU A 364 7.27 3.54 -9.00
C LEU A 364 8.44 2.70 -9.53
N TRP A 365 8.20 1.41 -9.70
CA TRP A 365 8.96 0.53 -10.56
C TRP A 365 8.26 0.48 -11.92
N ARG A 366 8.97 0.89 -12.97
CA ARG A 366 8.48 0.84 -14.35
C ARG A 366 9.46 0.12 -15.26
N ARG A 367 8.95 -0.85 -16.02
CA ARG A 367 9.70 -1.64 -16.98
C ARG A 367 10.43 -0.74 -17.98
N GLY A 368 11.70 -1.07 -18.22
CA GLY A 368 12.58 -0.31 -19.11
C GLY A 368 13.15 0.99 -18.50
N SER A 369 12.82 1.31 -17.25
CA SER A 369 13.37 2.45 -16.52
C SER A 369 13.73 2.07 -15.09
N THR A 370 12.80 2.21 -14.15
CA THR A 370 13.06 2.09 -12.70
C THR A 370 12.83 0.71 -12.11
N ALA A 371 12.36 -0.27 -12.89
CA ALA A 371 12.17 -1.66 -12.44
C ALA A 371 13.47 -2.48 -12.50
N GLY A 372 14.44 -2.15 -11.64
CA GLY A 372 15.80 -2.67 -11.69
C GLY A 372 16.01 -4.08 -11.14
N GLY A 373 15.07 -4.62 -10.35
CA GLY A 373 15.22 -5.90 -9.65
C GLY A 373 16.14 -5.80 -8.44
N CYS A 374 16.44 -6.92 -7.77
CA CYS A 374 17.30 -6.94 -6.58
C CYS A 374 18.81 -7.00 -6.93
N GLN A 375 19.67 -7.04 -5.90
CA GLN A 375 21.14 -7.03 -6.04
C GLN A 375 21.71 -8.19 -6.88
N ASN A 376 20.93 -9.26 -7.08
CA ASN A 376 21.29 -10.37 -7.97
C ASN A 376 21.34 -9.95 -9.45
N TYR A 377 20.80 -8.77 -9.79
CA TYR A 377 20.73 -8.22 -11.14
C TYR A 377 21.54 -6.92 -11.25
N PRO A 378 22.87 -6.95 -11.10
CA PRO A 378 23.71 -5.74 -10.97
C PRO A 378 23.67 -4.82 -12.21
N VAL A 379 23.30 -5.34 -13.38
CA VAL A 379 23.17 -4.56 -14.61
C VAL A 379 22.04 -3.53 -14.51
N THR A 380 20.97 -3.87 -13.81
CA THR A 380 19.73 -3.07 -13.72
C THR A 380 19.45 -2.58 -12.30
N TYR A 381 20.03 -3.19 -11.25
CA TYR A 381 19.75 -2.87 -9.85
C TYR A 381 19.85 -1.37 -9.52
N TRP A 382 20.87 -0.71 -10.07
CA TRP A 382 21.12 0.70 -9.82
C TRP A 382 19.99 1.61 -10.31
N THR A 383 19.19 1.18 -11.30
CA THR A 383 18.11 2.00 -11.87
C THR A 383 16.87 2.09 -10.98
N ASN A 384 16.78 1.29 -9.90
CA ASN A 384 15.70 1.44 -8.92
C ASN A 384 15.71 2.85 -8.33
N PRO A 385 14.55 3.35 -7.85
CA PRO A 385 14.50 4.60 -7.10
C PRO A 385 15.41 4.54 -5.86
N GLN A 386 16.01 5.67 -5.50
CA GLN A 386 16.96 5.74 -4.39
C GLN A 386 16.58 6.88 -3.44
N PHE A 387 16.57 6.61 -2.13
CA PHE A 387 16.14 7.58 -1.12
C PHE A 387 17.23 7.79 -0.08
N LYS A 388 17.64 9.04 0.13
CA LYS A 388 18.63 9.39 1.14
C LYS A 388 17.94 9.69 2.47
N ILE A 389 18.47 9.14 3.55
CA ILE A 389 18.14 9.53 4.91
C ILE A 389 19.41 9.98 5.64
N LYS A 390 19.29 10.98 6.49
CA LYS A 390 20.36 11.52 7.32
C LYS A 390 19.95 11.44 8.78
N LEU A 391 20.75 10.70 9.54
CA LEU A 391 20.59 10.50 10.97
C LEU A 391 21.60 11.42 11.65
N ASP A 392 21.11 12.57 12.14
CA ASP A 392 21.93 13.63 12.73
C ASP A 392 22.12 13.45 14.25
N GLU A 393 21.24 12.75 14.95
CA GLU A 393 21.27 12.62 16.41
C GLU A 393 21.01 11.17 16.83
N PRO A 394 21.82 10.58 17.74
CA PRO A 394 21.55 9.28 18.31
C PRO A 394 20.35 9.31 19.27
N ASP A 395 19.81 8.13 19.57
CA ASP A 395 18.68 7.93 20.47
C ASP A 395 19.06 8.27 21.93
N ASP A 396 18.07 8.59 22.76
CA ASP A 396 18.31 9.06 24.13
C ASP A 396 18.86 7.95 25.06
N GLY A 397 20.17 8.00 25.29
CA GLY A 397 20.89 7.02 26.12
C GLY A 397 21.49 5.87 25.33
N ASP A 398 21.66 6.05 24.01
CA ASP A 398 22.24 5.08 23.11
C ASP A 398 23.36 5.67 22.23
N GLU A 399 24.21 4.82 21.66
CA GLU A 399 25.27 5.23 20.72
C GLU A 399 24.82 5.21 19.24
N GLY A 400 23.61 4.71 18.98
CA GLY A 400 23.04 4.57 17.64
C GLY A 400 21.72 5.31 17.45
N CYS A 401 21.27 5.33 16.20
CA CYS A 401 19.99 5.87 15.76
C CYS A 401 19.07 4.71 15.38
N THR A 402 17.88 4.64 15.98
CA THR A 402 16.88 3.62 15.66
C THR A 402 16.00 4.08 14.51
N VAL A 403 15.91 3.23 13.49
CA VAL A 403 15.13 3.48 12.28
C VAL A 403 14.25 2.27 11.99
N LEU A 404 12.97 2.49 11.73
CA LEU A 404 12.12 1.49 11.10
C LEU A 404 11.88 1.87 9.65
N VAL A 405 12.04 0.89 8.77
CA VAL A 405 11.77 1.04 7.35
C VAL A 405 10.64 0.10 6.99
N GLY A 406 9.54 0.63 6.43
CA GLY A 406 8.42 -0.13 5.89
C GLY A 406 8.27 0.14 4.39
N LEU A 407 8.42 -0.89 3.56
CA LEU A 407 8.22 -0.82 2.11
C LEU A 407 6.90 -1.50 1.73
N MET A 408 5.90 -0.71 1.33
CA MET A 408 4.56 -1.17 1.00
C MET A 408 4.27 -1.06 -0.50
N GLN A 409 3.81 -2.12 -1.15
CA GLN A 409 3.34 -2.07 -2.54
C GLN A 409 1.85 -1.67 -2.63
N LYS A 410 1.50 -0.76 -3.54
CA LYS A 410 0.16 -0.17 -3.62
C LYS A 410 -0.79 -0.96 -4.51
N ASN A 411 -2.08 -0.90 -4.20
CA ASN A 411 -3.22 -1.27 -5.06
C ASN A 411 -3.30 -2.71 -5.59
N ARG A 412 -2.43 -3.64 -5.17
CA ARG A 412 -2.36 -5.01 -5.71
C ARG A 412 -3.65 -5.82 -5.60
N ARG A 413 -4.47 -5.59 -4.57
CA ARG A 413 -5.78 -6.27 -4.43
C ARG A 413 -6.73 -5.93 -5.59
N ARG A 414 -6.72 -4.67 -6.06
CA ARG A 414 -7.53 -4.23 -7.21
C ARG A 414 -7.07 -4.85 -8.52
N GLU A 415 -5.81 -5.25 -8.59
CA GLU A 415 -5.19 -5.86 -9.77
C GLU A 415 -5.40 -7.38 -9.83
N LYS A 416 -5.85 -8.03 -8.73
CA LYS A 416 -6.17 -9.48 -8.73
C LYS A 416 -7.17 -9.87 -9.81
N LYS A 417 -8.11 -8.97 -10.16
CA LYS A 417 -9.06 -9.19 -11.27
C LYS A 417 -8.38 -9.35 -12.64
N MET A 418 -7.16 -8.80 -12.79
CA MET A 418 -6.32 -8.91 -13.98
C MET A 418 -5.35 -10.10 -13.89
N GLY A 419 -5.41 -10.90 -12.82
CA GLY A 419 -4.50 -12.02 -12.57
C GLY A 419 -3.17 -11.63 -11.90
N GLU A 420 -3.00 -10.37 -11.50
CA GLU A 420 -1.80 -9.91 -10.82
C GLU A 420 -1.79 -10.32 -9.34
N ALA A 421 -0.60 -10.62 -8.82
CA ALA A 421 -0.36 -11.01 -7.43
C ALA A 421 0.56 -10.01 -6.73
N LEU A 422 0.71 -10.17 -5.42
CA LEU A 422 1.75 -9.43 -4.68
C LEU A 422 3.12 -9.75 -5.27
N LEU A 423 3.90 -8.71 -5.55
CA LEU A 423 5.28 -8.88 -5.96
C LEU A 423 6.14 -9.28 -4.77
N SER A 424 7.20 -10.03 -5.04
CA SER A 424 8.26 -10.25 -4.06
C SER A 424 9.09 -8.97 -3.95
N ILE A 425 9.00 -8.26 -2.82
CA ILE A 425 9.61 -6.94 -2.60
C ILE A 425 10.60 -6.97 -1.43
N GLY A 426 11.53 -6.02 -1.43
CA GLY A 426 12.52 -5.84 -0.38
C GLY A 426 13.30 -4.55 -0.57
N TYR A 427 14.20 -4.26 0.37
CA TYR A 427 15.02 -3.05 0.31
C TYR A 427 16.43 -3.30 0.82
N SER A 428 17.36 -2.42 0.47
CA SER A 428 18.75 -2.44 0.97
C SER A 428 19.18 -1.04 1.36
N LEU A 429 19.96 -0.96 2.45
CA LEU A 429 20.52 0.28 2.97
C LEU A 429 22.03 0.28 2.75
N TYR A 430 22.55 1.38 2.22
CA TYR A 430 23.98 1.61 2.03
C TYR A 430 24.39 2.84 2.82
N GLN A 431 25.57 2.81 3.45
CA GLN A 431 26.13 4.02 4.03
C GLN A 431 26.73 4.88 2.91
N VAL A 432 26.39 6.17 2.89
CA VAL A 432 26.89 7.12 1.90
C VAL A 432 28.31 7.57 2.31
N PRO A 433 29.33 7.34 1.46
CA PRO A 433 30.69 7.80 1.71
C PRO A 433 30.76 9.32 1.88
N LYS A 434 31.70 9.81 2.68
CA LYS A 434 31.83 11.24 3.01
C LYS A 434 32.01 12.12 1.77
N GLU A 435 32.63 11.58 0.74
CA GLU A 435 32.88 12.23 -0.55
C GLU A 435 31.59 12.52 -1.32
N LEU A 436 30.54 11.73 -1.07
CA LEU A 436 29.25 11.81 -1.77
C LEU A 436 28.14 12.50 -0.95
N GLN A 437 28.38 12.80 0.33
CA GLN A 437 27.36 13.38 1.23
C GLN A 437 26.84 14.75 0.75
N ASN A 438 27.71 15.57 0.16
CA ASN A 438 27.35 16.90 -0.35
C ASN A 438 26.64 16.86 -1.72
N HIS A 439 26.54 15.69 -2.35
CA HIS A 439 25.90 15.52 -3.64
C HIS A 439 24.48 14.96 -3.44
N THR A 440 23.52 15.84 -3.18
CA THR A 440 22.09 15.46 -3.00
C THR A 440 21.40 15.06 -4.30
N ASP A 441 22.01 15.39 -5.45
CA ASP A 441 21.35 15.42 -6.77
C ASP A 441 21.92 14.38 -7.74
N ILE A 442 22.68 13.39 -7.24
CA ILE A 442 23.34 12.40 -8.08
C ILE A 442 22.71 11.04 -7.82
N HIS A 443 21.94 10.55 -8.78
CA HIS A 443 21.52 9.16 -8.78
C HIS A 443 22.76 8.26 -8.85
N LEU A 444 22.93 7.37 -7.85
CA LEU A 444 24.16 6.58 -7.76
C LEU A 444 24.17 5.54 -8.88
N SER A 445 25.26 5.52 -9.64
CA SER A 445 25.40 4.65 -10.82
C SER A 445 25.74 3.21 -10.43
N ARG A 446 25.76 2.33 -11.43
CA ARG A 446 26.18 0.93 -11.31
C ARG A 446 27.50 0.75 -10.54
N ASP A 447 28.47 1.63 -10.75
CA ASP A 447 29.83 1.48 -10.20
C ASP A 447 29.85 1.65 -8.67
N PHE A 448 28.90 2.41 -8.12
CA PHE A 448 28.73 2.51 -6.67
C PHE A 448 28.31 1.16 -6.07
N PHE A 449 27.29 0.54 -6.64
CA PHE A 449 26.71 -0.71 -6.10
C PHE A 449 27.59 -1.94 -6.33
N THR A 450 28.52 -1.91 -7.28
CA THR A 450 29.51 -2.98 -7.45
C THR A 450 30.65 -2.89 -6.44
N THR A 451 30.94 -1.69 -5.92
CA THR A 451 32.06 -1.44 -4.99
C THR A 451 31.63 -1.37 -3.52
N HIS A 452 30.36 -1.07 -3.24
CA HIS A 452 29.83 -0.91 -1.88
C HIS A 452 28.90 -2.05 -1.50
N ARG A 453 28.97 -2.48 -0.23
CA ARG A 453 28.05 -3.47 0.33
C ARG A 453 26.96 -2.79 1.16
N PRO A 454 25.74 -3.35 1.19
CA PRO A 454 24.70 -2.83 2.07
C PRO A 454 25.09 -3.01 3.53
N VAL A 455 24.81 -2.00 4.36
CA VAL A 455 24.96 -2.05 5.82
C VAL A 455 23.79 -2.76 6.49
N ALA A 456 22.62 -2.73 5.85
CA ALA A 456 21.42 -3.43 6.27
C ALA A 456 20.55 -3.76 5.05
N ARG A 457 19.64 -4.71 5.20
CA ARG A 457 18.66 -5.09 4.17
C ARG A 457 17.43 -5.68 4.85
N SER A 458 16.32 -5.72 4.14
CA SER A 458 15.20 -6.58 4.53
C SER A 458 15.67 -8.04 4.59
N ASP A 459 15.21 -8.81 5.58
CA ASP A 459 15.69 -10.18 5.82
C ASP A 459 15.58 -11.08 4.58
N THR A 460 14.39 -11.08 3.96
CA THR A 460 14.10 -11.81 2.72
C THR A 460 13.19 -10.99 1.84
N TYR A 461 13.28 -11.22 0.53
CA TYR A 461 12.27 -10.72 -0.41
C TYR A 461 11.04 -11.61 -0.29
N VAL A 462 9.91 -11.01 0.06
CA VAL A 462 8.67 -11.74 0.34
C VAL A 462 7.50 -11.12 -0.43
N ASN A 463 6.54 -11.97 -0.76
CA ASN A 463 5.29 -11.60 -1.43
C ASN A 463 4.23 -11.13 -0.41
N LEU A 464 4.60 -10.16 0.42
CA LEU A 464 3.69 -9.49 1.35
C LEU A 464 3.38 -8.08 0.85
N ARG A 465 2.29 -7.49 1.36
CA ARG A 465 1.92 -6.11 1.02
C ARG A 465 2.96 -5.11 1.52
N GLU A 466 3.43 -5.28 2.75
CA GLU A 466 4.54 -4.53 3.32
C GLU A 466 5.66 -5.46 3.78
N VAL A 467 6.90 -5.01 3.60
CA VAL A 467 8.09 -5.56 4.25
C VAL A 467 8.65 -4.49 5.17
N SER A 468 8.66 -4.76 6.46
CA SER A 468 9.14 -3.85 7.50
C SER A 468 10.33 -4.43 8.24
N GLY A 469 11.18 -3.56 8.78
CA GLY A 469 12.32 -3.97 9.60
C GLY A 469 12.84 -2.82 10.46
N ARG A 470 13.19 -3.16 11.71
CA ARG A 470 13.83 -2.25 12.66
C ARG A 470 15.34 -2.39 12.59
N LEU A 471 16.01 -1.27 12.44
CA LEU A 471 17.45 -1.15 12.25
C LEU A 471 18.02 -0.20 13.29
N LYS A 472 19.25 -0.48 13.71
CA LYS A 472 20.03 0.42 14.55
C LYS A 472 21.31 0.76 13.82
N LEU A 473 21.47 2.04 13.50
CA LEU A 473 22.52 2.53 12.62
C LEU A 473 23.33 3.61 13.35
N PRO A 474 24.64 3.70 13.11
CA PRO A 474 25.41 4.86 13.56
C PRO A 474 24.87 6.18 12.96
N GLN A 475 25.31 7.29 13.53
CA GLN A 475 25.08 8.60 12.93
C GLN A 475 25.69 8.66 11.51
N GLY A 476 24.96 9.21 10.54
CA GLY A 476 25.44 9.30 9.17
C GLY A 476 24.35 9.44 8.12
N GLU A 477 24.78 9.41 6.85
CA GLU A 477 23.89 9.41 5.69
C GLU A 477 23.78 8.00 5.10
N TYR A 478 22.56 7.62 4.76
CA TYR A 478 22.22 6.31 4.25
C TYR A 478 21.36 6.40 3.00
N LEU A 479 21.57 5.49 2.06
CA LEU A 479 20.77 5.31 0.86
C LEU A 479 19.88 4.08 1.01
N ILE A 480 18.58 4.24 0.88
CA ILE A 480 17.60 3.16 0.81
C ILE A 480 17.26 2.91 -0.66
N VAL A 481 17.44 1.66 -1.11
CA VAL A 481 17.08 1.21 -2.46
C VAL A 481 15.96 0.16 -2.35
N PRO A 482 14.68 0.56 -2.51
CA PRO A 482 13.57 -0.37 -2.59
C PRO A 482 13.47 -1.01 -3.98
N SER A 483 13.29 -2.32 -4.03
CA SER A 483 13.14 -3.03 -5.31
C SER A 483 12.20 -4.22 -5.20
N THR A 484 11.78 -4.70 -6.36
CA THR A 484 11.25 -6.05 -6.53
C THR A 484 12.40 -7.05 -6.58
N PHE A 485 12.11 -8.34 -6.39
CA PHE A 485 13.12 -9.39 -6.52
C PHE A 485 13.62 -9.49 -7.96
N GLU A 486 12.70 -9.74 -8.90
CA GLU A 486 12.99 -9.78 -10.33
C GLU A 486 12.93 -8.37 -10.95
N PRO A 487 13.75 -8.08 -11.97
CA PRO A 487 13.64 -6.85 -12.74
C PRO A 487 12.36 -6.83 -13.60
N PHE A 488 12.05 -5.65 -14.17
CA PHE A 488 10.95 -5.45 -15.14
C PHE A 488 9.54 -5.69 -14.61
N LYS A 489 9.35 -5.74 -13.29
CA LYS A 489 8.04 -5.78 -12.66
C LYS A 489 7.53 -4.35 -12.44
N ASP A 490 6.35 -4.06 -12.97
CA ASP A 490 5.69 -2.78 -12.77
C ASP A 490 5.02 -2.73 -11.40
N GLY A 491 5.10 -1.58 -10.73
CA GLY A 491 4.47 -1.40 -9.43
C GLY A 491 4.61 -0.02 -8.84
N GLU A 492 3.66 0.35 -8.00
CA GLU A 492 3.75 1.53 -7.15
C GLU A 492 4.06 1.11 -5.73
N PHE A 493 4.82 1.92 -4.99
CA PHE A 493 5.13 1.66 -3.60
C PHE A 493 5.10 2.92 -2.74
N CYS A 494 4.92 2.71 -1.43
CA CYS A 494 5.16 3.68 -0.37
C CYS A 494 6.33 3.19 0.47
N LEU A 495 7.31 4.05 0.70
CA LEU A 495 8.41 3.79 1.63
C LEU A 495 8.21 4.68 2.85
N ARG A 496 8.08 4.07 4.02
CA ARG A 496 7.87 4.72 5.32
C ARG A 496 9.14 4.58 6.13
N VAL A 497 9.70 5.71 6.56
CA VAL A 497 10.88 5.73 7.42
C VAL A 497 10.50 6.40 8.73
N PHE A 498 10.53 5.64 9.81
CA PHE A 498 10.33 6.13 11.16
C PHE A 498 11.69 6.23 11.85
N SER A 499 11.94 7.36 12.49
CA SER A 499 13.19 7.64 13.22
C SER A 499 12.87 8.24 14.58
N GLU A 500 13.57 7.81 15.64
CA GLU A 500 13.31 8.29 17.01
C GLU A 500 13.67 9.76 17.18
N LYS A 501 14.80 10.17 16.59
CA LYS A 501 15.13 11.59 16.37
C LYS A 501 14.78 11.95 14.93
N GLN A 502 14.36 13.19 14.70
CA GLN A 502 13.92 13.62 13.38
C GLN A 502 15.04 13.44 12.33
N ALA A 503 14.89 12.44 11.47
CA ALA A 503 15.77 12.26 10.32
C ALA A 503 15.44 13.26 9.21
N LYS A 504 16.47 13.81 8.55
CA LYS A 504 16.28 14.51 7.27
C LYS A 504 16.24 13.47 6.17
N ALA A 505 15.31 13.59 5.23
CA ALA A 505 15.16 12.60 4.17
C ALA A 505 14.86 13.28 2.84
N GLN A 506 15.40 12.71 1.76
CA GLN A 506 15.29 13.27 0.40
C GLN A 506 15.25 12.14 -0.63
N GLU A 507 14.37 12.26 -1.62
CA GLU A 507 14.45 11.40 -2.81
C GLU A 507 15.64 11.83 -3.67
N ILE A 508 16.50 10.88 -4.03
CA ILE A 508 17.62 11.15 -4.92
C ILE A 508 17.14 11.06 -6.35
N GLY A 509 17.33 12.14 -7.09
CA GLY A 509 17.16 12.19 -8.53
C GLY A 509 18.07 13.24 -9.13
N ASP A 510 18.38 13.07 -10.42
CA ASP A 510 19.15 14.08 -11.12
C ASP A 510 18.35 15.39 -11.16
N VAL A 511 18.96 16.50 -10.72
CA VAL A 511 18.36 17.83 -10.93
C VAL A 511 18.12 17.99 -12.42
N VAL A 512 16.92 18.47 -12.78
CA VAL A 512 16.56 18.79 -14.16
C VAL A 512 17.49 19.91 -14.64
N ALA A 513 18.62 19.53 -15.21
CA ALA A 513 19.66 20.42 -15.69
C ALA A 513 19.79 20.23 -17.20
N ALA A 514 19.30 21.20 -17.96
CA ALA A 514 19.48 21.23 -19.40
C ALA A 514 20.70 22.09 -19.74
N LYS A 515 21.75 21.46 -20.26
CA LYS A 515 22.85 22.15 -20.97
C LYS A 515 22.83 21.72 -22.45
N PRO A 516 21.78 22.08 -23.21
CA PRO A 516 21.66 21.65 -24.59
C PRO A 516 22.79 22.23 -25.43
N TYR A 517 23.16 21.52 -26.50
CA TYR A 517 24.05 22.07 -27.52
C TYR A 517 23.31 23.17 -28.29
N GLU A 518 23.70 24.42 -28.07
CA GLU A 518 23.18 25.60 -28.76
C GLU A 518 24.23 26.16 -29.73
N PRO A 519 24.22 25.75 -31.01
CA PRO A 519 25.13 26.30 -32.00
C PRO A 519 24.73 27.74 -32.35
N HIS A 520 25.70 28.65 -32.34
CA HIS A 520 25.49 30.01 -32.85
C HIS A 520 25.77 30.04 -34.35
N VAL A 521 24.77 30.44 -35.14
CA VAL A 521 24.87 30.51 -36.60
C VAL A 521 24.47 31.90 -37.06
N ASP A 522 25.38 32.55 -37.79
CA ASP A 522 25.10 33.80 -38.53
C ASP A 522 24.99 33.46 -40.02
N ASP A 523 24.08 34.12 -40.74
CA ASP A 523 23.85 33.91 -42.17
C ASP A 523 25.13 34.16 -43.00
N LYS A 524 25.99 35.08 -42.56
CA LYS A 524 27.30 35.34 -43.20
C LYS A 524 28.30 34.20 -43.02
N GLY A 525 28.11 33.39 -41.98
CA GLY A 525 28.96 32.23 -41.66
C GLY A 525 28.54 30.93 -42.35
N ILE A 526 27.41 30.91 -43.05
CA ILE A 526 26.93 29.73 -43.77
C ILE A 526 27.62 29.66 -45.14
N ASP A 527 28.31 28.55 -45.39
CA ASP A 527 29.01 28.30 -46.65
C ASP A 527 28.06 28.28 -47.86
N LYS A 528 28.56 28.67 -49.03
CA LYS A 528 27.76 28.79 -50.26
C LYS A 528 27.18 27.46 -50.72
N GLU A 529 27.85 26.35 -50.41
CA GLU A 529 27.41 25.00 -50.78
C GLU A 529 26.14 24.63 -50.02
N PHE A 530 26.08 24.94 -48.71
CA PHE A 530 24.92 24.73 -47.87
C PHE A 530 23.76 25.64 -48.27
N LYS A 531 24.02 26.90 -48.63
CA LYS A 531 22.97 27.80 -49.16
C LYS A 531 22.36 27.25 -50.45
N SER A 532 23.20 26.77 -51.36
CA SER A 532 22.76 26.15 -52.62
C SER A 532 21.98 24.85 -52.38
N LEU A 533 22.41 24.04 -51.41
CA LEU A 533 21.71 22.82 -51.02
C LEU A 533 20.34 23.15 -50.44
N PHE A 534 20.25 24.10 -49.51
CA PHE A 534 19.01 24.51 -48.88
C PHE A 534 18.00 25.01 -49.91
N GLN A 535 18.38 25.93 -50.81
CA GLN A 535 17.50 26.43 -51.87
C GLN A 535 16.95 25.32 -52.78
N LYS A 536 17.73 24.27 -53.05
CA LYS A 536 17.25 23.10 -53.82
C LYS A 536 16.23 22.26 -53.06
N LEU A 537 16.25 22.33 -51.72
CA LEU A 537 15.40 21.53 -50.84
C LEU A 537 14.12 22.27 -50.41
N SER A 538 14.19 23.59 -50.23
CA SER A 538 13.03 24.44 -49.88
C SER A 538 12.28 24.99 -51.09
N GLY A 539 12.92 25.11 -52.26
CA GLY A 539 12.25 25.65 -53.44
C GLY A 539 12.27 27.19 -53.51
N GLU A 540 11.28 27.80 -54.16
CA GLU A 540 11.30 29.23 -54.51
C GLU A 540 11.03 30.17 -53.33
N ASP A 541 10.28 29.72 -52.33
CA ASP A 541 9.96 30.48 -51.12
C ASP A 541 11.12 30.54 -50.12
N CYS A 542 12.16 29.72 -50.32
CA CYS A 542 13.33 29.59 -49.45
C CYS A 542 12.94 29.26 -47.98
N GLU A 543 11.80 28.62 -47.79
CA GLU A 543 11.26 28.22 -46.50
C GLU A 543 11.03 26.71 -46.50
N MET A 544 11.40 26.02 -45.43
CA MET A 544 11.25 24.56 -45.40
C MET A 544 10.09 24.12 -44.53
N THR A 545 9.11 23.46 -45.15
CA THR A 545 7.94 22.91 -44.47
C THR A 545 8.25 21.59 -43.74
N ALA A 546 7.37 21.19 -42.83
CA ALA A 546 7.51 19.92 -42.11
C ALA A 546 7.55 18.70 -43.05
N ASN A 547 6.83 18.72 -44.17
CA ASN A 547 6.80 17.62 -45.16
C ASN A 547 8.12 17.54 -45.94
N GLU A 548 8.69 18.68 -46.31
CA GLU A 548 9.98 18.76 -46.98
C GLU A 548 11.09 18.32 -46.03
N LEU A 549 11.08 18.83 -44.79
CA LEU A 549 12.02 18.43 -43.74
C LEU A 549 11.97 16.91 -43.52
N GLN A 550 10.77 16.32 -43.42
CA GLN A 550 10.62 14.86 -43.28
C GLN A 550 11.25 14.11 -44.45
N THR A 551 10.98 14.56 -45.67
CA THR A 551 11.50 13.94 -46.89
C THR A 551 13.02 14.02 -46.95
N VAL A 552 13.59 15.17 -46.60
CA VAL A 552 15.04 15.41 -46.57
C VAL A 552 15.71 14.52 -45.53
N LEU A 553 15.24 14.54 -44.28
CA LEU A 553 15.84 13.78 -43.19
C LEU A 553 15.74 12.27 -43.43
N ASN A 554 14.62 11.77 -43.95
CA ASN A 554 14.45 10.35 -44.25
C ASN A 554 15.32 9.88 -45.42
N ARG A 555 15.55 10.73 -46.44
CA ARG A 555 16.52 10.41 -47.50
C ARG A 555 17.95 10.35 -46.98
N VAL A 556 18.30 11.20 -46.01
CA VAL A 556 19.64 11.18 -45.38
C VAL A 556 19.81 9.93 -44.54
N LEU A 557 18.81 9.58 -43.70
CA LEU A 557 18.83 8.36 -42.89
C LEU A 557 18.85 7.09 -43.74
N ALA A 558 18.12 7.04 -44.86
CA ALA A 558 18.10 5.86 -45.75
C ALA A 558 19.49 5.53 -46.35
N LYS A 559 20.41 6.50 -46.38
CA LYS A 559 21.79 6.30 -46.85
C LYS A 559 22.75 5.84 -45.73
N ARG A 560 22.30 5.79 -44.48
CA ARG A 560 23.09 5.45 -43.29
C ARG A 560 22.78 4.03 -42.85
N ALA A 561 23.61 3.06 -43.24
CA ALA A 561 23.46 1.65 -42.83
C ALA A 561 23.78 1.41 -41.35
N ASP A 562 24.46 2.36 -40.71
CA ASP A 562 24.83 2.37 -39.29
C ASP A 562 23.63 2.65 -38.36
N ILE A 563 22.51 3.15 -38.88
CA ILE A 563 21.33 3.53 -38.09
C ILE A 563 20.13 2.68 -38.50
N LYS A 564 19.58 1.90 -37.56
CA LYS A 564 18.28 1.25 -37.73
C LYS A 564 17.18 2.19 -37.26
N SER A 565 16.34 2.64 -38.18
CA SER A 565 15.24 3.56 -37.90
C SER A 565 14.11 3.39 -38.92
N ASP A 566 12.86 3.56 -38.48
CA ASP A 566 11.68 3.65 -39.36
C ASP A 566 11.52 5.05 -39.99
N GLY A 567 12.49 5.94 -39.76
CA GLY A 567 12.49 7.32 -40.22
C GLY A 567 11.84 8.29 -39.24
N PHE A 568 11.99 9.59 -39.53
CA PHE A 568 11.28 10.65 -38.85
C PHE A 568 9.82 10.69 -39.32
N ASN A 569 8.90 10.73 -38.36
CA ASN A 569 7.50 10.99 -38.63
C ASN A 569 7.24 12.51 -38.74
N ILE A 570 6.08 12.87 -39.30
CA ILE A 570 5.73 14.27 -39.55
C ILE A 570 5.58 15.08 -38.25
N ASN A 571 5.15 14.46 -37.16
CA ASN A 571 5.00 15.14 -35.87
C ASN A 571 6.38 15.50 -35.29
N THR A 572 7.37 14.60 -35.37
CA THR A 572 8.75 14.91 -34.99
C THR A 572 9.31 16.08 -35.80
N CYS A 573 9.00 16.15 -37.10
CA CYS A 573 9.43 17.27 -37.94
C CYS A 573 8.74 18.58 -37.53
N ARG A 574 7.44 18.55 -37.21
CA ARG A 574 6.73 19.73 -36.67
C ARG A 574 7.30 20.22 -35.34
N GLU A 575 7.67 19.31 -34.43
CA GLU A 575 8.33 19.67 -33.16
C GLU A 575 9.72 20.28 -33.40
N MET A 576 10.48 19.76 -34.37
CA MET A 576 11.77 20.35 -34.76
C MET A 576 11.62 21.77 -35.30
N ILE A 577 10.57 22.03 -36.09
CA ILE A 577 10.23 23.37 -36.56
C ILE A 577 9.83 24.24 -35.37
N SER A 578 8.87 23.81 -34.54
CA SER A 578 8.41 24.57 -33.36
C SER A 578 9.52 24.90 -32.37
N LEU A 579 10.60 24.12 -32.33
CA LEU A 579 11.76 24.37 -31.48
C LEU A 579 12.64 25.53 -31.99
N LEU A 580 12.64 25.79 -33.31
CA LEU A 580 13.61 26.66 -33.98
C LEU A 580 12.99 27.81 -34.76
N ASP A 581 11.70 27.72 -35.10
CA ASP A 581 10.90 28.75 -35.76
C ASP A 581 10.73 29.95 -34.81
N THR A 582 11.64 30.92 -34.97
CA THR A 582 11.67 32.11 -34.12
C THR A 582 10.75 33.22 -34.62
N ASP A 583 10.35 33.17 -35.89
CA ASP A 583 9.52 34.18 -36.54
C ASP A 583 8.03 33.79 -36.64
N GLY A 584 7.67 32.55 -36.27
CA GLY A 584 6.31 32.05 -36.16
C GLY A 584 5.69 31.68 -37.50
N THR A 585 6.52 31.37 -38.50
CA THR A 585 6.11 31.05 -39.87
C THR A 585 5.53 29.64 -40.01
N GLY A 586 5.84 28.74 -39.08
CA GLY A 586 5.56 27.31 -39.19
C GLY A 586 6.47 26.59 -40.18
N THR A 587 7.56 27.24 -40.62
CA THR A 587 8.59 26.73 -41.53
C THR A 587 9.98 26.97 -40.95
N LEU A 588 11.03 26.56 -41.67
CA LEU A 588 12.42 26.86 -41.28
C LEU A 588 13.11 27.66 -42.37
N GLY A 589 13.60 28.83 -41.98
CA GLY A 589 14.53 29.60 -42.80
C GLY A 589 15.93 28.97 -42.83
N LEU A 590 16.81 29.51 -43.68
CA LEU A 590 18.17 29.00 -43.90
C LEU A 590 19.01 28.87 -42.61
N VAL A 591 18.96 29.87 -41.74
CA VAL A 591 19.73 29.91 -40.49
C VAL A 591 19.20 28.88 -39.49
N GLU A 592 17.88 28.81 -39.32
CA GLU A 592 17.20 27.88 -38.42
C GLU A 592 17.42 26.43 -38.88
N PHE A 593 17.35 26.17 -40.19
CA PHE A 593 17.68 24.86 -40.73
C PHE A 593 19.16 24.48 -40.50
N LYS A 594 20.10 25.43 -40.60
CA LYS A 594 21.51 25.15 -40.30
C LYS A 594 21.71 24.80 -38.83
N ILE A 595 21.01 25.48 -37.92
CA ILE A 595 21.00 25.17 -36.48
C ILE A 595 20.45 23.75 -36.25
N LEU A 596 19.31 23.41 -36.88
CA LEU A 596 18.72 22.09 -36.81
C LEU A 596 19.71 21.01 -37.27
N TRP A 597 20.34 21.24 -38.41
CA TRP A 597 21.29 20.29 -39.01
C TRP A 597 22.48 20.02 -38.08
N LEU A 598 23.03 21.06 -37.44
CA LEU A 598 24.12 20.91 -36.47
C LEU A 598 23.68 20.16 -35.20
N LYS A 599 22.47 20.43 -34.70
CA LYS A 599 21.89 19.67 -33.57
C LYS A 599 21.71 18.19 -33.93
N ILE A 600 21.18 17.88 -35.12
CA ILE A 600 21.03 16.50 -35.60
C ILE A 600 22.39 15.83 -35.74
N GLN A 601 23.39 16.49 -36.33
CA GLN A 601 24.75 15.95 -36.41
C GLN A 601 25.33 15.63 -35.02
N LYS A 602 25.10 16.51 -34.04
CA LYS A 602 25.52 16.26 -32.66
C LYS A 602 24.81 15.04 -32.06
N TYR A 603 23.51 14.87 -32.28
CA TYR A 603 22.76 13.70 -31.81
C TYR A 603 23.21 12.39 -32.48
N LEU A 604 23.63 12.45 -33.75
CA LEU A 604 24.16 11.28 -34.47
C LEU A 604 25.56 10.84 -33.99
N VAL A 605 26.31 11.72 -33.34
CA VAL A 605 27.67 11.44 -32.83
C VAL A 605 27.67 11.13 -31.33
N THR A 606 26.62 11.54 -30.60
CA THR A 606 26.46 11.23 -29.17
C THR A 606 25.83 9.84 -29.05
N ASP A 607 26.30 8.99 -28.14
CA ASP A 607 25.94 7.56 -27.96
C ASP A 607 24.44 7.21 -27.77
N LEU A 608 23.50 8.14 -28.00
CA LEU A 608 22.05 7.91 -27.96
C LEU A 608 21.57 6.80 -28.90
N PHE A 609 22.30 6.49 -29.97
CA PHE A 609 21.93 5.43 -30.92
C PHE A 609 22.62 4.07 -30.65
N HIS A 610 23.56 3.98 -29.71
CA HIS A 610 24.25 2.73 -29.36
C HIS A 610 23.62 1.96 -28.18
N CYS A 611 22.55 2.49 -27.55
CA CYS A 611 21.95 1.92 -26.33
C CYS A 611 20.77 0.94 -26.53
N LEU A 612 20.48 0.47 -27.75
CA LEU A 612 19.50 -0.61 -27.95
C LEU A 612 20.23 -1.95 -28.11
N PRO A 613 20.24 -2.85 -27.11
CA PRO A 613 20.65 -4.22 -27.35
C PRO A 613 19.69 -4.84 -28.36
N ALA A 614 20.24 -5.51 -29.37
CA ALA A 614 19.45 -6.24 -30.36
C ALA A 614 18.53 -7.24 -29.64
N PRO A 615 17.24 -7.36 -30.06
CA PRO A 615 16.44 -8.49 -29.64
C PRO A 615 17.06 -9.75 -30.25
N SER A 616 17.51 -10.67 -29.40
CA SER A 616 17.78 -12.06 -29.76
C SER A 616 16.51 -12.89 -29.64
#